data_AF-A0A969BX10-F1
#
_entry.id   AF-A0A969BX10-F1
#
_cell.length_a   1.000
_cell.length_b   1.000
_cell.length_c   1.000
_cell.angle_alpha   90.00
_cell.angle_beta   90.00
_cell.angle_gamma   90.00
#
_symmetry.space_group_name_H-M   'P 1'
#
loop_
_entity.id
_entity.type
_entity.pdbx_description
1 polymer ?
#
loop_
_entity_poly.entity_id
_entity_poly.type
_entity_poly.pdbx_seq_one_letter_code
_entity_poly.pdbx_strand_id
1 'polypeptide(L)'
;MPVALLGFVWVHLGIGPATAQSVPLADTTLSTQVLDLGGQNFQVLQGSSAGSNLFHSFQAFSVPTAGSVTFVHGPGITNIFSRVTGGQVSSIDGRLATSGTANLFLLNPAGIVFGPNASLNLGGSFLGTTASSLKFSDGTVFSAALQPQLLTVSVPIGLQFAGKSGGIQLQGNGHNVTGQSRPDRRTALVNGPTTQALTVNPGQNLQFVGSEILLDGAVLRVPQGSLDLGGVQAGTVAIAPDGKLDYGQVSQFGAVTLQGRSILDNSGPAAVVSRSGVPR
;
A
#
# COMPACT_ATOMS: atom_id res chain seq x y z
N MET A 1 -63.22 41.44 3.12
CA MET A 1 -61.96 41.15 3.83
C MET A 1 -61.66 39.65 3.68
N PRO A 2 -60.90 39.20 2.67
CA PRO A 2 -60.42 37.82 2.64
C PRO A 2 -59.03 37.73 3.28
N VAL A 3 -58.83 36.72 4.13
CA VAL A 3 -57.54 36.39 4.75
C VAL A 3 -56.88 35.30 3.91
N ALA A 4 -55.67 35.56 3.43
CA ALA A 4 -54.84 34.58 2.74
C ALA A 4 -54.01 33.77 3.77
N LEU A 5 -54.07 32.44 3.68
CA LEU A 5 -53.29 31.53 4.53
C LEU A 5 -52.10 30.99 3.71
N LEU A 6 -50.89 31.43 4.04
CA LEU A 6 -49.63 30.91 3.47
C LEU A 6 -49.20 29.66 4.24
N GLY A 7 -49.12 28.53 3.55
CA GLY A 7 -48.51 27.31 4.09
C GLY A 7 -46.99 27.33 3.91
N PHE A 8 -46.24 27.26 5.01
CA PHE A 8 -44.79 27.04 5.00
C PHE A 8 -44.49 25.53 4.95
N VAL A 9 -43.81 25.07 3.90
CA VAL A 9 -43.25 23.72 3.82
C VAL A 9 -41.84 23.76 4.42
N TRP A 10 -41.63 23.03 5.51
CA TRP A 10 -40.31 22.81 6.10
C TRP A 10 -39.63 21.61 5.42
N VAL A 11 -38.71 21.89 4.51
CA VAL A 11 -37.82 20.84 3.96
C VAL A 11 -36.73 20.56 5.00
N HIS A 12 -36.80 19.39 5.64
CA HIS A 12 -35.70 18.87 6.45
C HIS A 12 -34.66 18.26 5.51
N LEU A 13 -33.58 18.99 5.22
CA LEU A 13 -32.39 18.43 4.60
C LEU A 13 -31.67 17.57 5.65
N GLY A 14 -31.86 16.26 5.58
CA GLY A 14 -31.12 15.31 6.41
C GLY A 14 -29.66 15.24 5.96
N ILE A 15 -28.78 16.01 6.60
CA ILE A 15 -27.33 15.85 6.45
C ILE A 15 -26.94 14.67 7.35
N GLY A 16 -26.86 13.48 6.77
CA GLY A 16 -26.21 12.35 7.43
C GLY A 16 -24.73 12.66 7.66
N PRO A 17 -24.09 12.15 8.74
CA PRO A 17 -22.67 12.33 8.93
C PRO A 17 -21.91 11.66 7.78
N ALA A 18 -21.22 12.46 6.97
CA ALA A 18 -20.21 11.95 6.07
C ALA A 18 -19.05 11.41 6.92
N THR A 19 -18.83 10.11 6.93
CA THR A 19 -17.57 9.55 7.44
C THR A 19 -16.46 10.02 6.49
N ALA A 20 -15.78 11.10 6.84
CA ALA A 20 -14.66 11.60 6.07
C ALA A 20 -13.57 10.51 6.02
N GLN A 21 -13.20 10.07 4.82
CA GLN A 21 -12.01 9.24 4.63
C GLN A 21 -10.80 10.04 5.11
N SER A 22 -9.96 9.46 5.98
CA SER A 22 -8.86 10.18 6.62
C SER A 22 -7.74 10.49 5.62
N VAL A 23 -7.77 11.66 5.00
CA VAL A 23 -6.70 12.17 4.10
C VAL A 23 -5.32 12.15 4.79
N PRO A 24 -4.21 12.25 4.05
CA PRO A 24 -2.88 12.25 4.66
C PRO A 24 -2.73 13.42 5.63
N LEU A 25 -2.33 13.11 6.85
CA LEU A 25 -2.11 14.08 7.92
C LEU A 25 -0.77 13.74 8.57
N ALA A 26 0.19 14.66 8.49
CA ALA A 26 1.49 14.52 9.16
C ALA A 26 1.31 14.48 10.68
N ASP A 27 2.15 13.71 11.37
CA ASP A 27 2.31 13.88 12.82
C ASP A 27 3.46 14.84 13.15
N THR A 28 3.73 15.02 14.45
CA THR A 28 4.72 15.99 14.94
C THR A 28 6.13 15.43 15.12
N THR A 29 6.39 14.19 14.72
CA THR A 29 7.64 13.49 15.07
C THR A 29 8.74 13.63 14.03
N LEU A 30 8.39 13.93 12.77
CA LEU A 30 9.30 14.17 11.67
C LEU A 30 8.89 15.44 10.92
N SER A 31 9.75 15.92 10.03
CA SER A 31 9.53 17.15 9.25
C SER A 31 8.58 16.94 8.06
N THR A 32 7.62 16.03 8.17
CA THR A 32 6.68 15.70 7.08
C THR A 32 5.73 16.86 6.85
N GLN A 33 5.55 17.27 5.61
CA GLN A 33 4.56 18.28 5.23
C GLN A 33 3.61 17.68 4.20
N VAL A 34 2.31 17.91 4.39
CA VAL A 34 1.27 17.55 3.42
C VAL A 34 0.70 18.82 2.84
N LEU A 35 0.90 19.03 1.54
CA LEU A 35 0.34 20.13 0.78
C LEU A 35 -0.91 19.64 0.03
N ASP A 36 -2.06 20.23 0.33
CA ASP A 36 -3.29 20.02 -0.42
C ASP A 36 -3.31 20.92 -1.66
N LEU A 37 -3.42 20.31 -2.83
CA LEU A 37 -3.50 20.97 -4.13
C LEU A 37 -4.95 21.14 -4.62
N GLY A 38 -5.93 20.71 -3.81
CA GLY A 38 -7.34 20.68 -4.17
C GLY A 38 -7.74 19.41 -4.92
N GLY A 39 -9.05 19.11 -4.89
CA GLY A 39 -9.60 17.93 -5.56
C GLY A 39 -9.08 16.60 -5.01
N GLN A 40 -8.72 16.56 -3.71
CA GLN A 40 -8.13 15.40 -3.04
C GLN A 40 -6.74 14.99 -3.58
N ASN A 41 -5.99 15.96 -4.12
CA ASN A 41 -4.62 15.76 -4.58
C ASN A 41 -3.65 16.36 -3.57
N PHE A 42 -2.74 15.54 -3.06
CA PHE A 42 -1.78 15.93 -2.05
C PHE A 42 -0.35 15.69 -2.52
N GLN A 43 0.54 16.59 -2.14
CA GLN A 43 1.98 16.36 -2.17
C GLN A 43 2.50 16.16 -0.76
N VAL A 44 3.29 15.10 -0.59
CA VAL A 44 4.11 14.93 0.61
C VAL A 44 5.47 15.54 0.30
N LEU A 45 5.80 16.59 1.05
CA LEU A 45 7.00 17.39 0.90
C LEU A 45 7.88 17.26 2.14
N GLN A 46 9.12 17.74 1.99
CA GLN A 46 10.12 17.75 3.07
C GLN A 46 10.36 16.33 3.60
N GLY A 47 10.07 16.06 4.87
CA GLY A 47 10.51 14.85 5.56
C GLY A 47 11.87 15.05 6.21
N SER A 48 12.30 14.05 6.96
CA SER A 48 13.60 14.07 7.62
C SER A 48 14.54 13.10 6.91
N SER A 49 15.65 13.60 6.38
CA SER A 49 16.60 12.82 5.59
C SER A 49 17.82 12.39 6.38
N ALA A 50 18.35 11.21 6.04
CA ALA A 50 19.65 10.73 6.47
C ALA A 50 20.31 10.02 5.28
N GLY A 51 21.29 10.67 4.64
CA GLY A 51 21.89 10.16 3.41
C GLY A 51 20.86 10.03 2.29
N SER A 52 20.74 8.85 1.68
CA SER A 52 19.77 8.56 0.62
C SER A 52 18.41 8.08 1.13
N ASN A 53 18.20 8.04 2.45
CA ASN A 53 16.94 7.67 3.08
C ASN A 53 16.15 8.91 3.46
N LEU A 54 14.86 8.94 3.10
CA LEU A 54 13.91 9.98 3.45
C LEU A 54 12.79 9.38 4.32
N PHE A 55 12.55 9.97 5.49
CA PHE A 55 11.59 9.48 6.45
C PHE A 55 10.38 10.43 6.56
N HIS A 56 9.18 9.83 6.48
CA HIS A 56 7.91 10.50 6.69
C HIS A 56 7.08 9.84 7.78
N SER A 57 6.32 10.65 8.50
CA SER A 57 5.47 10.21 9.61
C SER A 57 4.11 10.87 9.53
N PHE A 58 3.08 10.04 9.59
CA PHE A 58 1.70 10.44 9.45
C PHE A 58 0.90 10.01 10.67
N GLN A 59 0.04 10.89 11.18
CA GLN A 59 -1.00 10.49 12.11
C GLN A 59 -2.04 9.62 11.38
N ALA A 60 -2.42 10.01 10.17
CA ALA A 60 -3.33 9.25 9.31
C ALA A 60 -2.87 9.32 7.86
N PHE A 61 -3.08 8.25 7.10
CA PHE A 61 -2.69 8.20 5.68
C PHE A 61 -3.69 7.38 4.89
N SER A 62 -4.51 8.03 4.06
CA SER A 62 -5.36 7.39 3.06
C SER A 62 -5.28 8.17 1.75
N VAL A 63 -5.60 7.53 0.63
CA VAL A 63 -5.70 8.15 -0.68
C VAL A 63 -7.14 7.97 -1.17
N PRO A 64 -7.96 9.03 -1.19
CA PRO A 64 -9.35 8.91 -1.63
C PRO A 64 -9.50 8.52 -3.10
N THR A 65 -10.68 7.98 -3.45
CA THR A 65 -11.07 7.73 -4.84
C THR A 65 -10.93 8.99 -5.68
N ALA A 66 -10.37 8.85 -6.89
CA ALA A 66 -10.05 9.95 -7.80
C ALA A 66 -9.05 11.01 -7.25
N GLY A 67 -8.55 10.83 -6.03
CA GLY A 67 -7.50 11.64 -5.44
C GLY A 67 -6.11 11.07 -5.74
N SER A 68 -5.08 11.79 -5.28
CA SER A 68 -3.72 11.32 -5.36
C SER A 68 -2.84 11.78 -4.21
N VAL A 69 -1.80 11.01 -3.92
CA VAL A 69 -0.71 11.39 -3.02
C VAL A 69 0.61 11.18 -3.74
N THR A 70 1.40 12.24 -3.87
CA THR A 70 2.72 12.18 -4.49
C THR A 70 3.80 12.52 -3.48
N PHE A 71 4.71 11.59 -3.23
CA PHE A 71 5.93 11.85 -2.47
C PHE A 71 6.93 12.58 -3.37
N VAL A 72 7.19 13.84 -3.05
CA VAL A 72 8.12 14.69 -3.78
C VAL A 72 9.46 14.67 -3.05
N HIS A 73 10.51 14.30 -3.77
CA HIS A 73 11.86 14.19 -3.21
C HIS A 73 12.92 14.73 -4.17
N GLY A 74 14.06 15.14 -3.61
CA GLY A 74 15.22 15.59 -4.38
C GLY A 74 15.99 14.44 -5.04
N PRO A 75 16.93 14.76 -5.95
CA PRO A 75 17.85 13.76 -6.49
C PRO A 75 18.71 13.15 -5.37
N GLY A 76 19.04 11.87 -5.49
CA GLY A 76 19.87 11.15 -4.52
C GLY A 76 19.10 10.44 -3.39
N ILE A 77 17.79 10.66 -3.25
CA ILE A 77 16.95 9.82 -2.39
C ILE A 77 16.67 8.49 -3.10
N THR A 78 17.03 7.39 -2.45
CA THR A 78 16.82 6.02 -2.93
C THR A 78 15.65 5.35 -2.23
N ASN A 79 15.39 5.67 -0.96
CA ASN A 79 14.33 5.06 -0.17
C ASN A 79 13.50 6.12 0.54
N ILE A 80 12.17 5.96 0.47
CA ILE A 80 11.20 6.74 1.22
C ILE A 80 10.53 5.80 2.22
N PHE A 81 10.75 6.04 3.51
CA PHE A 81 10.13 5.29 4.59
C PHE A 81 8.98 6.10 5.20
N SER A 82 7.76 5.62 5.03
CA SER A 82 6.55 6.28 5.53
C SER A 82 5.89 5.42 6.60
N ARG A 83 5.64 6.00 7.78
CA ARG A 83 4.90 5.33 8.86
C ARG A 83 3.58 6.01 9.18
N VAL A 84 2.60 5.24 9.62
CA VAL A 84 1.33 5.74 10.18
C VAL A 84 1.26 5.42 11.67
N THR A 85 1.03 6.45 12.50
CA THR A 85 1.15 6.37 13.96
C THR A 85 -0.19 6.49 14.70
N GLY A 86 -1.25 6.99 14.06
CA GLY A 86 -2.55 7.26 14.70
C GLY A 86 -3.51 6.08 14.80
N GLY A 87 -3.07 4.86 14.47
CA GLY A 87 -3.84 3.63 14.65
C GLY A 87 -5.04 3.46 13.72
N GLN A 88 -5.18 4.31 12.69
CA GLN A 88 -6.23 4.19 11.68
C GLN A 88 -5.74 3.37 10.48
N VAL A 89 -6.62 2.54 9.91
CA VAL A 89 -6.36 1.80 8.67
C VAL A 89 -6.11 2.78 7.52
N SER A 90 -5.12 2.47 6.69
CA SER A 90 -4.89 3.21 5.44
C SER A 90 -5.81 2.71 4.34
N SER A 91 -6.74 3.55 3.88
CA SER A 91 -7.57 3.27 2.69
C SER A 91 -6.99 3.93 1.45
N ILE A 92 -6.39 3.15 0.56
CA ILE A 92 -5.75 3.59 -0.67
C ILE A 92 -6.67 3.23 -1.84
N ASP A 93 -7.51 4.15 -2.28
CA ASP A 93 -8.40 3.97 -3.44
C ASP A 93 -8.15 5.02 -4.54
N GLY A 94 -7.04 5.75 -4.47
CA GLY A 94 -6.60 6.67 -5.51
C GLY A 94 -5.18 6.38 -5.97
N ARG A 95 -4.53 7.39 -6.57
CA ARG A 95 -3.16 7.25 -7.10
C ARG A 95 -2.10 7.55 -6.04
N LEU A 96 -1.25 6.57 -5.75
CA LEU A 96 -0.05 6.73 -4.92
C LEU A 96 1.19 6.84 -5.81
N ALA A 97 2.00 7.89 -5.63
CA ALA A 97 3.08 8.20 -6.56
C ALA A 97 4.36 8.71 -5.89
N THR A 98 5.48 8.63 -6.62
CA THR A 98 6.76 9.29 -6.29
C THR A 98 7.18 10.20 -7.46
N SER A 99 7.83 11.34 -7.18
CA SER A 99 8.31 12.25 -8.23
C SER A 99 9.59 11.79 -8.95
N GLY A 100 10.21 10.71 -8.49
CA GLY A 100 11.45 10.14 -9.04
C GLY A 100 11.54 8.63 -8.81
N THR A 101 12.75 8.09 -8.84
CA THR A 101 13.03 6.63 -8.85
C THR A 101 13.17 6.00 -7.47
N ALA A 102 12.78 6.69 -6.40
CA ALA A 102 12.93 6.16 -5.05
C ALA A 102 11.96 4.98 -4.80
N ASN A 103 12.42 4.02 -4.00
CA ASN A 103 11.57 2.98 -3.43
C ASN A 103 10.64 3.58 -2.38
N LEU A 104 9.42 3.08 -2.28
CA LEU A 104 8.45 3.52 -1.28
C LEU A 104 8.10 2.37 -0.32
N PHE A 105 8.34 2.60 0.96
CA PHE A 105 7.93 1.74 2.06
C PHE A 105 6.78 2.42 2.82
N LEU A 106 5.63 1.75 2.92
CA LEU A 106 4.48 2.21 3.68
C LEU A 106 4.19 1.25 4.84
N LEU A 107 4.44 1.72 6.06
CA LEU A 107 4.23 0.99 7.31
C LEU A 107 2.96 1.50 8.00
N ASN A 108 1.96 0.63 8.15
CA ASN A 108 0.79 0.92 8.98
C ASN A 108 0.33 -0.35 9.73
N PRO A 109 0.66 -0.48 11.04
CA PRO A 109 0.25 -1.63 11.83
C PRO A 109 -1.26 -1.79 12.00
N ALA A 110 -2.06 -0.75 11.79
CA ALA A 110 -3.51 -0.85 11.88
C ALA A 110 -4.11 -1.63 10.69
N GLY A 111 -3.40 -1.69 9.57
CA GLY A 111 -3.84 -2.35 8.34
C GLY A 111 -3.81 -1.41 7.13
N ILE A 112 -3.84 -2.01 5.94
CA ILE A 112 -3.85 -1.28 4.66
C ILE A 112 -4.89 -1.91 3.73
N VAL A 113 -5.75 -1.10 3.14
CA VAL A 113 -6.75 -1.53 2.16
C VAL A 113 -6.45 -0.81 0.85
N PHE A 114 -6.17 -1.56 -0.21
CA PHE A 114 -6.15 -1.06 -1.58
C PHE A 114 -7.52 -1.30 -2.20
N GLY A 115 -8.25 -0.23 -2.48
CA GLY A 115 -9.54 -0.29 -3.14
C GLY A 115 -9.44 -0.54 -4.65
N PRO A 116 -10.57 -0.77 -5.33
CA PRO A 116 -10.60 -1.11 -6.76
C PRO A 116 -10.06 -0.01 -7.68
N ASN A 117 -10.00 1.25 -7.23
CA ASN A 117 -9.49 2.37 -8.01
C ASN A 117 -8.02 2.70 -7.69
N ALA A 118 -7.40 1.94 -6.79
CA ALA A 118 -6.01 2.15 -6.40
C ALA A 118 -5.06 2.01 -7.60
N SER A 119 -4.11 2.93 -7.71
CA SER A 119 -3.05 2.86 -8.72
C SER A 119 -1.72 3.30 -8.14
N LEU A 120 -0.64 2.67 -8.63
CA LEU A 120 0.73 3.03 -8.27
C LEU A 120 1.38 3.72 -9.46
N ASN A 121 2.01 4.86 -9.22
CA ASN A 121 2.88 5.54 -10.16
C ASN A 121 4.22 5.82 -9.48
N LEU A 122 4.99 4.75 -9.30
CA LEU A 122 6.23 4.74 -8.53
C LEU A 122 7.40 4.56 -9.48
N GLY A 123 8.46 5.36 -9.30
CA GLY A 123 9.67 5.20 -10.08
C GLY A 123 10.57 4.05 -9.61
N GLY A 124 10.40 3.59 -8.36
CA GLY A 124 11.11 2.45 -7.77
C GLY A 124 10.17 1.32 -7.29
N SER A 125 10.68 0.48 -6.40
CA SER A 125 9.94 -0.65 -5.81
C SER A 125 8.97 -0.20 -4.71
N PHE A 126 7.95 -1.02 -4.44
CA PHE A 126 6.96 -0.77 -3.39
C PHE A 126 6.93 -1.88 -2.35
N LEU A 127 6.93 -1.50 -1.07
CA LEU A 127 6.67 -2.38 0.06
C LEU A 127 5.58 -1.79 0.94
N GLY A 128 4.40 -2.42 0.95
CA GLY A 128 3.33 -2.14 1.90
C GLY A 128 3.36 -3.14 3.05
N THR A 129 3.38 -2.69 4.30
CA THR A 129 3.45 -3.60 5.45
C THR A 129 2.68 -3.11 6.66
N THR A 130 2.24 -4.08 7.47
CA THR A 130 1.64 -3.84 8.80
C THR A 130 2.61 -4.16 9.94
N ALA A 131 3.90 -4.36 9.63
CA ALA A 131 4.93 -4.51 10.64
C ALA A 131 4.95 -3.30 11.59
N SER A 132 5.21 -3.58 12.86
CA SER A 132 5.32 -2.57 13.92
C SER A 132 6.56 -1.68 13.80
N SER A 133 7.61 -2.18 13.14
CA SER A 133 8.82 -1.43 12.85
C SER A 133 9.66 -2.03 11.72
N LEU A 134 10.57 -1.20 11.21
CA LEU A 134 11.64 -1.53 10.27
C LEU A 134 12.98 -1.48 11.01
N LYS A 135 13.78 -2.53 10.90
CA LYS A 135 15.13 -2.63 11.48
C LYS A 135 16.18 -2.37 10.41
N PHE A 136 17.22 -1.62 10.77
CA PHE A 136 18.35 -1.28 9.91
C PHE A 136 19.63 -2.02 10.31
N SER A 137 20.59 -2.10 9.40
CA SER A 137 21.84 -2.87 9.58
C SER A 137 22.73 -2.37 10.72
N ASP A 138 22.61 -1.09 11.11
CA ASP A 138 23.29 -0.48 12.25
C ASP A 138 22.57 -0.71 13.59
N GLY A 139 21.44 -1.44 13.58
CA GLY A 139 20.61 -1.67 14.75
C GLY A 139 19.56 -0.58 15.00
N THR A 140 19.54 0.51 14.22
CA THR A 140 18.48 1.53 14.30
C THR A 140 17.13 0.90 13.97
N VAL A 141 16.08 1.37 14.65
CA VAL A 141 14.70 0.91 14.46
C VAL A 141 13.81 2.10 14.15
N PHE A 142 13.13 2.02 12.99
CA PHE A 142 12.08 2.96 12.61
C PHE A 142 10.72 2.32 12.94
N SER A 143 10.09 2.76 14.02
CA SER A 143 8.85 2.18 14.56
C SER A 143 7.62 2.93 14.08
N ALA A 144 6.46 2.28 13.98
CA ALA A 144 5.18 2.93 13.74
C ALA A 144 4.48 3.46 15.03
N ALA A 145 5.15 3.39 16.19
CA ALA A 145 4.66 4.04 17.41
C ALA A 145 4.88 5.56 17.36
N LEU A 146 3.97 6.33 17.96
CA LEU A 146 4.09 7.79 18.09
C LEU A 146 5.16 8.15 19.14
N GLN A 147 6.42 8.09 18.71
CA GLN A 147 7.59 8.41 19.53
C GLN A 147 8.69 9.04 18.65
N PRO A 148 9.63 9.82 19.23
CA PRO A 148 10.80 10.32 18.52
C PRO A 148 11.56 9.18 17.83
N GLN A 149 12.15 9.45 16.66
CA GLN A 149 12.86 8.45 15.87
C GLN A 149 14.32 8.85 15.69
N LEU A 150 15.19 7.85 15.80
CA LEU A 150 16.55 7.98 15.30
C LEU A 150 16.54 7.67 13.80
N LEU A 151 17.20 8.53 13.03
CA LEU A 151 17.33 8.39 11.58
C LEU A 151 18.67 7.78 11.23
N THR A 152 18.73 7.05 10.12
CA THR A 152 19.95 6.35 9.72
C THR A 152 20.16 6.37 8.20
N VAL A 153 21.44 6.35 7.82
CA VAL A 153 21.91 6.15 6.44
C VAL A 153 21.96 4.66 6.05
N SER A 154 21.79 3.76 7.01
CA SER A 154 21.91 2.32 6.82
C SER A 154 20.78 1.74 5.98
N VAL A 155 20.98 0.52 5.51
CA VAL A 155 19.98 -0.22 4.74
C VAL A 155 18.99 -0.94 5.66
N PRO A 156 17.70 -1.05 5.27
CA PRO A 156 16.75 -1.86 6.00
C PRO A 156 17.11 -3.34 5.86
N ILE A 157 17.01 -4.08 6.97
CA ILE A 157 17.34 -5.51 7.03
C ILE A 157 16.18 -6.36 7.56
N GLY A 158 15.10 -5.76 8.04
CA GLY A 158 13.94 -6.56 8.43
C GLY A 158 12.72 -5.82 8.93
N LEU A 159 11.58 -6.48 8.81
CA LEU A 159 10.27 -6.07 9.29
C LEU A 159 9.96 -6.81 10.59
N GLN A 160 9.49 -6.10 11.61
CA GLN A 160 9.21 -6.66 12.94
C GLN A 160 7.71 -6.73 13.22
N PHE A 161 7.22 -7.95 13.49
CA PHE A 161 5.84 -8.23 13.86
C PHE A 161 5.75 -8.64 15.32
N ALA A 162 5.08 -7.79 16.11
CA ALA A 162 4.93 -7.97 17.55
C ALA A 162 3.65 -8.73 17.98
N GLY A 163 2.97 -9.43 17.05
CA GLY A 163 1.74 -10.20 17.36
C GLY A 163 0.43 -9.41 17.31
N LYS A 164 0.47 -8.10 17.07
CA LYS A 164 -0.71 -7.22 17.02
C LYS A 164 -0.63 -6.26 15.83
N SER A 165 -1.03 -6.74 14.65
CA SER A 165 -1.19 -5.90 13.47
C SER A 165 -2.40 -6.30 12.64
N GLY A 166 -2.92 -5.36 11.86
CA GLY A 166 -4.01 -5.57 10.91
C GLY A 166 -3.56 -6.30 9.64
N GLY A 167 -4.53 -6.70 8.82
CA GLY A 167 -4.27 -7.31 7.52
C GLY A 167 -4.01 -6.29 6.41
N ILE A 168 -3.62 -6.79 5.25
CA ILE A 168 -3.62 -6.05 3.99
C ILE A 168 -4.70 -6.65 3.08
N GLN A 169 -5.61 -5.80 2.61
CA GLN A 169 -6.64 -6.19 1.65
C GLN A 169 -6.39 -5.49 0.32
N LEU A 170 -6.51 -6.22 -0.77
CA LEU A 170 -6.41 -5.69 -2.13
C LEU A 170 -7.68 -6.06 -2.88
N GLN A 171 -8.42 -5.06 -3.34
CA GLN A 171 -9.73 -5.22 -3.97
C GLN A 171 -9.63 -4.93 -5.47
N GLY A 172 -10.44 -5.61 -6.26
CA GLY A 172 -10.56 -5.38 -7.69
C GLY A 172 -11.75 -6.11 -8.30
N ASN A 173 -11.91 -5.98 -9.62
CA ASN A 173 -13.06 -6.53 -10.34
C ASN A 173 -12.86 -7.97 -10.83
N GLY A 174 -11.71 -8.58 -10.50
CA GLY A 174 -11.29 -9.90 -10.93
C GLY A 174 -10.77 -9.92 -12.37
N HIS A 175 -10.03 -10.98 -12.69
CA HIS A 175 -9.58 -11.24 -14.05
C HIS A 175 -10.69 -11.88 -14.89
N ASN A 176 -10.83 -11.43 -16.14
CA ASN A 176 -11.69 -12.08 -17.11
C ASN A 176 -10.85 -13.00 -17.98
N VAL A 177 -11.04 -14.31 -17.83
CA VAL A 177 -10.47 -15.31 -18.73
C VAL A 177 -11.51 -15.62 -19.80
N THR A 178 -11.21 -15.30 -21.06
CA THR A 178 -12.05 -15.71 -22.19
C THR A 178 -11.44 -16.93 -22.86
N GLY A 179 -12.22 -18.01 -22.95
CA GLY A 179 -11.85 -19.19 -23.73
C GLY A 179 -12.12 -18.93 -25.20
N GLN A 180 -11.08 -18.84 -26.02
CA GLN A 180 -11.25 -18.88 -27.47
C GLN A 180 -11.24 -20.34 -27.92
N SER A 181 -12.44 -20.90 -28.09
CA SER A 181 -12.62 -22.21 -28.71
C SER A 181 -12.29 -22.12 -30.19
N ARG A 182 -11.17 -22.71 -30.60
CA ARG A 182 -10.89 -22.97 -32.02
C ARG A 182 -11.33 -24.40 -32.35
N PRO A 183 -12.10 -24.64 -33.43
CA PRO A 183 -12.63 -25.96 -33.77
C PRO A 183 -11.56 -27.06 -33.94
N ASP A 184 -10.31 -26.65 -34.15
CA ASP A 184 -9.17 -27.48 -34.56
C ASP A 184 -7.97 -27.40 -33.60
N ARG A 185 -8.06 -26.66 -32.48
CA ARG A 185 -6.95 -26.50 -31.51
C ARG A 185 -7.42 -26.51 -30.06
N ARG A 186 -6.51 -26.85 -29.13
CA ARG A 186 -6.70 -26.66 -27.68
C ARG A 186 -7.23 -25.25 -27.42
N THR A 187 -8.23 -25.13 -26.56
CA THR A 187 -8.77 -23.84 -26.10
C THR A 187 -7.62 -22.96 -25.61
N ALA A 188 -7.37 -21.86 -26.32
CA ALA A 188 -6.47 -20.84 -25.83
C ALA A 188 -7.23 -20.04 -24.78
N LEU A 189 -6.78 -20.09 -23.52
CA LEU A 189 -7.18 -19.09 -22.54
C LEU A 189 -6.51 -17.79 -22.95
N VAL A 190 -7.30 -16.82 -23.36
CA VAL A 190 -6.81 -15.47 -23.63
C VAL A 190 -7.14 -14.63 -22.40
N ASN A 191 -6.13 -13.91 -21.92
CA ASN A 191 -6.35 -12.89 -20.90
C ASN A 191 -7.24 -11.80 -21.51
N GLY A 192 -8.46 -11.66 -21.01
CA GLY A 192 -9.29 -10.51 -21.32
C GLY A 192 -8.65 -9.22 -20.78
N PRO A 193 -9.03 -8.05 -21.30
CA PRO A 193 -8.47 -6.78 -20.82
C PRO A 193 -8.79 -6.60 -19.33
N THR A 194 -7.76 -6.60 -18.49
CA THR A 194 -7.84 -6.12 -17.11
C THR A 194 -7.59 -4.62 -17.12
N THR A 195 -8.61 -3.82 -16.82
CA THR A 195 -8.48 -2.35 -16.82
C THR A 195 -7.89 -1.80 -15.52
N GLN A 196 -7.85 -2.59 -14.43
CA GLN A 196 -7.39 -2.16 -13.11
C GLN A 196 -6.45 -3.21 -12.53
N ALA A 197 -5.14 -2.93 -12.60
CA ALA A 197 -4.09 -3.75 -12.01
C ALA A 197 -3.13 -2.87 -11.21
N LEU A 198 -2.84 -3.26 -9.97
CA LEU A 198 -1.75 -2.66 -9.21
C LEU A 198 -0.43 -3.10 -9.84
N THR A 199 0.27 -2.14 -10.42
CA THR A 199 1.44 -2.39 -11.28
C THR A 199 2.60 -1.52 -10.86
N VAL A 200 3.82 -2.07 -10.96
CA VAL A 200 5.07 -1.31 -10.84
C VAL A 200 5.83 -1.33 -12.17
N ASN A 201 6.80 -0.43 -12.33
CA ASN A 201 7.64 -0.39 -13.53
C ASN A 201 8.44 -1.69 -13.72
N PRO A 202 8.86 -2.02 -14.95
CA PRO A 202 9.64 -3.22 -15.20
C PRO A 202 10.90 -3.31 -14.35
N GLY A 203 11.18 -4.50 -13.81
CA GLY A 203 12.35 -4.76 -12.95
C GLY A 203 12.22 -4.30 -11.50
N GLN A 204 11.07 -3.71 -11.11
CA GLN A 204 10.81 -3.29 -9.73
C GLN A 204 10.03 -4.35 -8.95
N ASN A 205 10.17 -4.32 -7.63
CA ASN A 205 9.48 -5.24 -6.74
C ASN A 205 8.14 -4.65 -6.27
N LEU A 206 7.14 -5.50 -6.09
CA LEU A 206 5.86 -5.17 -5.48
C LEU A 206 5.61 -6.15 -4.33
N GLN A 207 5.63 -5.65 -3.09
CA GLN A 207 5.68 -6.50 -1.92
C GLN A 207 4.62 -6.08 -0.88
N PHE A 208 3.91 -7.07 -0.34
CA PHE A 208 2.91 -6.86 0.70
C PHE A 208 3.14 -7.84 1.85
N VAL A 209 3.33 -7.31 3.07
CA VAL A 209 3.55 -8.12 4.27
C VAL A 209 2.62 -7.67 5.40
N GLY A 210 1.57 -8.45 5.65
CA GLY A 210 0.48 -8.16 6.58
C GLY A 210 0.33 -9.25 7.64
N SER A 211 -0.43 -9.02 8.73
CA SER A 211 -0.82 -10.17 9.59
C SER A 211 -1.65 -11.18 8.83
N GLU A 212 -2.43 -10.72 7.86
CA GLU A 212 -3.10 -11.50 6.84
C GLU A 212 -3.03 -10.73 5.52
N ILE A 213 -3.05 -11.46 4.40
CA ILE A 213 -3.17 -10.89 3.06
C ILE A 213 -4.45 -11.43 2.42
N LEU A 214 -5.33 -10.54 1.99
CA LEU A 214 -6.53 -10.89 1.23
C LEU A 214 -6.53 -10.17 -0.11
N LEU A 215 -6.54 -10.93 -1.20
CA LEU A 215 -6.82 -10.41 -2.53
C LEU A 215 -8.25 -10.82 -2.90
N ASP A 216 -9.12 -9.84 -3.11
CA ASP A 216 -10.50 -10.05 -3.53
C ASP A 216 -10.72 -9.39 -4.89
N GLY A 217 -10.61 -10.19 -5.96
CA GLY A 217 -10.67 -9.70 -7.33
C GLY A 217 -9.49 -8.79 -7.73
N ALA A 218 -8.49 -8.61 -6.88
CA ALA A 218 -7.29 -7.83 -7.23
C ALA A 218 -6.46 -8.49 -8.33
N VAL A 219 -5.93 -7.65 -9.23
CA VAL A 219 -4.96 -8.00 -10.27
C VAL A 219 -3.64 -7.32 -9.90
N LEU A 220 -2.59 -8.09 -9.64
CA LEU A 220 -1.25 -7.56 -9.38
C LEU A 220 -0.36 -7.86 -10.58
N ARG A 221 0.34 -6.85 -11.12
CA ARG A 221 1.23 -7.02 -12.27
C ARG A 221 2.64 -6.52 -11.96
N VAL A 222 3.64 -7.37 -12.17
CA VAL A 222 5.05 -7.04 -11.91
C VAL A 222 5.90 -7.47 -13.09
N PRO A 223 6.06 -6.64 -14.13
CA PRO A 223 6.84 -7.03 -15.29
C PRO A 223 8.32 -7.17 -14.91
N GLN A 224 8.93 -8.34 -15.16
CA GLN A 224 10.38 -8.57 -14.95
C GLN A 224 10.92 -8.30 -13.52
N GLY A 225 10.05 -8.21 -12.50
CA GLY A 225 10.43 -7.96 -11.11
C GLY A 225 9.99 -9.06 -10.15
N SER A 226 10.00 -8.80 -8.84
CA SER A 226 9.51 -9.74 -7.82
C SER A 226 8.16 -9.34 -7.23
N LEU A 227 7.32 -10.34 -6.97
CA LEU A 227 6.06 -10.17 -6.26
C LEU A 227 6.09 -11.01 -4.99
N ASP A 228 6.00 -10.36 -3.82
CA ASP A 228 6.02 -11.05 -2.53
C ASP A 228 4.73 -10.78 -1.76
N LEU A 229 4.06 -11.86 -1.32
CA LEU A 229 2.89 -11.81 -0.45
C LEU A 229 3.17 -12.62 0.82
N GLY A 230 3.28 -11.93 1.96
CA GLY A 230 3.60 -12.54 3.25
C GLY A 230 2.52 -12.32 4.30
N GLY A 231 1.93 -13.39 4.81
CA GLY A 231 1.09 -13.38 6.01
C GLY A 231 1.95 -13.66 7.24
N VAL A 232 2.16 -12.67 8.10
CA VAL A 232 3.06 -12.73 9.27
C VAL A 232 2.38 -12.12 10.49
N GLN A 233 1.97 -12.97 11.43
CA GLN A 233 1.36 -12.53 12.69
C GLN A 233 2.42 -12.14 13.73
N ALA A 234 3.53 -12.90 13.79
CA ALA A 234 4.64 -12.62 14.71
C ALA A 234 5.99 -13.09 14.16
N GLY A 235 7.06 -12.40 14.57
CA GLY A 235 8.44 -12.70 14.20
C GLY A 235 9.08 -11.63 13.33
N THR A 236 10.16 -12.00 12.64
CA THR A 236 10.91 -11.10 11.76
C THR A 236 10.88 -11.61 10.32
N VAL A 237 10.60 -10.71 9.38
CA VAL A 237 10.87 -10.93 7.95
C VAL A 237 12.17 -10.21 7.62
N ALA A 238 13.20 -10.94 7.21
CA ALA A 238 14.46 -10.32 6.81
C ALA A 238 14.34 -9.72 5.39
N ILE A 239 15.05 -8.62 5.16
CA ILE A 239 15.15 -7.95 3.86
C ILE A 239 16.59 -8.13 3.39
N ALA A 240 16.78 -8.85 2.30
CA ALA A 240 18.08 -9.04 1.68
C ALA A 240 18.53 -7.76 0.94
N PRO A 241 19.84 -7.59 0.67
CA PRO A 241 20.34 -6.41 -0.06
C PRO A 241 19.74 -6.22 -1.45
N ASP A 242 19.27 -7.29 -2.09
CA ASP A 242 18.56 -7.25 -3.39
C ASP A 242 17.06 -6.96 -3.25
N GLY A 243 16.58 -6.67 -2.04
CA GLY A 243 15.19 -6.37 -1.73
C GLY A 243 14.30 -7.61 -1.56
N LYS A 244 14.83 -8.83 -1.70
CA LYS A 244 14.03 -10.04 -1.46
C LYS A 244 13.71 -10.22 0.01
N LEU A 245 12.52 -10.78 0.26
CA LEU A 245 12.06 -11.08 1.61
C LEU A 245 12.38 -12.52 1.99
N ASP A 246 12.89 -12.70 3.20
CA ASP A 246 13.14 -14.00 3.82
C ASP A 246 12.30 -14.15 5.09
N TYR A 247 11.54 -15.24 5.13
CA TYR A 247 10.57 -15.56 6.17
C TYR A 247 11.11 -16.58 7.20
N GLY A 248 12.39 -16.96 7.13
CA GLY A 248 12.98 -17.98 8.00
C GLY A 248 13.01 -17.64 9.50
N GLN A 249 12.78 -16.37 9.86
CA GLN A 249 12.70 -15.89 11.25
C GLN A 249 11.25 -15.54 11.66
N VAL A 250 10.25 -15.95 10.88
CA VAL A 250 8.83 -15.81 11.23
C VAL A 250 8.44 -16.92 12.20
N SER A 251 7.85 -16.54 13.33
CA SER A 251 7.42 -17.49 14.36
C SER A 251 5.94 -17.84 14.24
N GLN A 252 5.12 -16.94 13.69
CA GLN A 252 3.70 -17.19 13.44
C GLN A 252 3.29 -16.61 12.10
N PHE A 253 2.86 -17.50 11.20
CA PHE A 253 2.35 -17.14 9.88
C PHE A 253 0.86 -16.83 9.92
N GLY A 254 0.46 -15.89 9.08
CA GLY A 254 -0.93 -15.58 8.77
C GLY A 254 -1.38 -16.14 7.42
N ALA A 255 -2.65 -15.97 7.10
CA ALA A 255 -3.21 -16.44 5.84
C ALA A 255 -2.85 -15.50 4.68
N VAL A 256 -2.67 -16.09 3.49
CA VAL A 256 -2.61 -15.39 2.20
C VAL A 256 -3.73 -15.96 1.32
N THR A 257 -4.83 -15.23 1.19
CA THR A 257 -6.04 -15.68 0.52
C THR A 257 -6.24 -14.93 -0.80
N LEU A 258 -6.57 -15.67 -1.86
CA LEU A 258 -6.95 -15.12 -3.15
C LEU A 258 -8.37 -15.59 -3.50
N GLN A 259 -9.28 -14.65 -3.69
CA GLN A 259 -10.67 -14.88 -4.05
C GLN A 259 -11.14 -13.91 -5.14
N GLY A 260 -12.41 -13.96 -5.53
CA GLY A 260 -12.97 -12.97 -6.47
C GLY A 260 -12.35 -12.96 -7.88
N ARG A 261 -11.69 -14.06 -8.29
CA ARG A 261 -10.89 -14.16 -9.54
C ARG A 261 -9.64 -13.28 -9.53
N SER A 262 -8.99 -13.12 -8.38
CA SER A 262 -7.67 -12.48 -8.29
C SER A 262 -6.61 -13.19 -9.13
N ILE A 263 -5.66 -12.41 -9.65
CA ILE A 263 -4.53 -12.92 -10.43
C ILE A 263 -3.23 -12.22 -10.03
N LEU A 264 -2.16 -13.03 -10.02
CA LEU A 264 -0.79 -12.56 -9.88
C LEU A 264 -0.11 -12.72 -11.24
N ASP A 265 0.14 -11.60 -11.92
CA ASP A 265 0.74 -11.54 -13.24
C ASP A 265 2.20 -11.12 -13.14
N ASN A 266 3.10 -12.09 -13.09
CA ASN A 266 4.54 -11.85 -13.10
C ASN A 266 5.12 -12.29 -14.46
N SER A 267 4.81 -11.54 -15.52
CA SER A 267 5.34 -11.79 -16.85
C SER A 267 6.81 -11.32 -16.96
N GLY A 268 7.77 -12.25 -17.02
CA GLY A 268 9.18 -11.98 -17.29
C GLY A 268 10.14 -13.12 -16.87
N PRO A 269 11.37 -13.20 -17.42
CA PRO A 269 12.30 -14.34 -17.24
C PRO A 269 12.95 -14.49 -15.84
N ALA A 270 12.45 -13.82 -14.79
CA ALA A 270 12.97 -13.90 -13.42
C ALA A 270 11.88 -13.78 -12.34
N ALA A 271 10.64 -14.11 -12.73
CA ALA A 271 9.46 -13.98 -11.91
C ALA A 271 9.48 -14.90 -10.67
N VAL A 272 9.68 -14.33 -9.48
CA VAL A 272 9.47 -15.04 -8.20
C VAL A 272 8.15 -14.56 -7.60
N VAL A 273 7.27 -15.52 -7.30
CA VAL A 273 6.11 -15.30 -6.45
C VAL A 273 6.38 -16.05 -5.15
N SER A 274 6.69 -15.32 -4.08
CA SER A 274 6.75 -15.91 -2.75
C SER A 274 5.40 -15.77 -2.08
N ARG A 275 4.81 -16.89 -1.66
CA ARG A 275 3.69 -16.92 -0.74
C ARG A 275 4.17 -17.59 0.53
N SER A 276 4.20 -16.83 1.60
CA SER A 276 4.53 -17.35 2.92
C SER A 276 3.34 -17.13 3.85
N GLY A 277 2.71 -18.24 4.23
CA GLY A 277 1.47 -18.28 5.00
C GLY A 277 1.03 -19.72 5.23
N VAL A 278 0.19 -19.97 6.23
CA VAL A 278 -0.42 -21.29 6.41
C VAL A 278 -1.53 -21.45 5.36
N PRO A 279 -1.49 -22.48 4.49
CA PRO A 279 -2.63 -22.79 3.64
C PRO A 279 -3.81 -23.22 4.54
N ARG A 280 -4.99 -22.62 4.32
CA ARG A 280 -6.25 -23.20 4.80
C ARG A 280 -6.82 -24.12 3.74
#